data_AF-A0AAP7UID7-F1
#
_entry.id   AF-A0AAP7UID7-F1
#
_cell.length_a   1.000
_cell.length_b   1.000
_cell.length_c   1.000
_cell.angle_alpha   90.00
_cell.angle_beta   90.00
_cell.angle_gamma   90.00
#
_symmetry.space_group_name_H-M   'P 1'
#
loop_
_entity.id
_entity.type
_entity.pdbx_description
1 polymer ?
#
loop_
_entity_poly.entity_id
_entity_poly.type
_entity_poly.pdbx_seq_one_letter_code
_entity_poly.pdbx_strand_id
1 'polypeptide(L)'
;MNHVIIFAHPQQSLNQTLLDLVVSTLLNNGHKVTVRDVYALGFSPELTIAEKAAIKCGDVPIAIQREQTLIQQADVLTFIFPIWWTGLPAMLKGYVERVFSEGFAYQTNEDGEIENLLRHKKGVIINTHDAPRTFLDSNKVFSSSHHMTTDTEVFNFIGVQPVERLLFSSMEQASADYIHEILKETKETVDQLFPPAV
;
A
#
# COMPACT_ATOMS: atom_id res chain seq x y z
N MET A 1 4.55 17.14 3.31
CA MET A 1 4.48 15.88 4.10
C MET A 1 5.51 14.88 3.58
N ASN A 2 5.85 13.88 4.38
CA ASN A 2 6.69 12.74 3.98
C ASN A 2 5.80 11.57 3.53
N HIS A 3 5.96 11.13 2.29
CA HIS A 3 5.22 10.03 1.69
C HIS A 3 6.13 8.83 1.50
N VAL A 4 5.67 7.66 1.89
CA VAL A 4 6.27 6.38 1.50
C VAL A 4 5.26 5.63 0.65
N ILE A 5 5.64 5.35 -0.60
CA ILE A 5 4.82 4.63 -1.57
C ILE A 5 5.39 3.21 -1.69
N ILE A 6 4.62 2.21 -1.31
CA ILE A 6 4.96 0.80 -1.47
C ILE A 6 4.30 0.34 -2.76
N PHE A 7 5.13 0.00 -3.74
CA PHE A 7 4.72 -0.37 -5.08
C PHE A 7 5.02 -1.84 -5.33
N ALA A 8 4.06 -2.55 -5.92
CA ALA A 8 4.23 -3.97 -6.25
C ALA A 8 3.67 -4.31 -7.63
N HIS A 9 4.54 -4.30 -8.64
CA HIS A 9 4.26 -4.85 -9.96
C HIS A 9 5.55 -5.37 -10.62
N PRO A 10 5.58 -6.58 -11.22
CA PRO A 10 6.82 -7.19 -11.74
C PRO A 10 7.34 -6.62 -13.07
N GLN A 11 6.52 -5.82 -13.76
CA GLN A 11 6.82 -5.31 -15.11
C GLN A 11 6.31 -3.87 -15.27
N GLN A 12 6.81 -3.16 -16.28
CA GLN A 12 6.22 -1.90 -16.72
C GLN A 12 4.74 -2.12 -17.06
N SER A 13 3.86 -1.35 -16.43
CA SER A 13 2.41 -1.54 -16.50
C SER A 13 1.66 -0.25 -16.22
N LEU A 14 0.34 -0.26 -16.34
CA LEU A 14 -0.49 0.86 -15.90
C LEU A 14 -0.26 1.22 -14.42
N ASN A 15 0.04 0.23 -13.56
CA ASN A 15 0.40 0.51 -12.17
C ASN A 15 1.69 1.34 -12.08
N GLN A 16 2.68 1.10 -12.96
CA GLN A 16 3.88 1.94 -13.03
C GLN A 16 3.53 3.36 -13.48
N THR A 17 2.66 3.51 -14.48
CA THR A 17 2.19 4.84 -14.92
C THR A 17 1.47 5.59 -13.81
N LEU A 18 0.64 4.89 -13.02
CA LEU A 18 -0.03 5.44 -11.83
C LEU A 18 0.99 5.86 -10.76
N LEU A 19 2.00 5.02 -10.49
CA LEU A 19 3.09 5.36 -9.58
C LEU A 19 3.80 6.64 -10.02
N ASP A 20 4.23 6.72 -11.29
CA ASP A 20 4.96 7.87 -11.83
C ASP A 20 4.13 9.16 -11.74
N LEU A 21 2.82 9.07 -12.01
CA LEU A 21 1.88 10.17 -11.87
C LEU A 21 1.73 10.62 -10.41
N VAL A 22 1.55 9.70 -9.47
CA VAL A 22 1.42 10.01 -8.04
C VAL A 22 2.70 10.66 -7.53
N VAL A 23 3.87 10.10 -7.86
CA VAL A 23 5.18 10.64 -7.47
C VAL A 23 5.35 12.06 -8.01
N SER A 24 5.14 12.27 -9.31
CA SER A 24 5.31 13.59 -9.92
C SER A 24 4.34 14.63 -9.35
N THR A 25 3.09 14.25 -9.10
CA THR A 25 2.07 15.14 -8.49
C THR A 25 2.48 15.55 -7.08
N LEU A 26 2.85 14.59 -6.23
CA LEU A 26 3.29 14.87 -4.86
C LEU A 26 4.56 15.74 -4.80
N LEU A 27 5.54 15.46 -5.66
CA LEU A 27 6.77 16.26 -5.75
C LEU A 27 6.48 17.69 -6.21
N ASN A 28 5.61 17.86 -7.21
CA ASN A 28 5.19 19.19 -7.69
C ASN A 28 4.44 19.98 -6.61
N ASN A 29 3.71 19.28 -5.72
CA ASN A 29 3.06 19.88 -4.56
C ASN A 29 4.03 20.11 -3.39
N GLY A 30 5.36 19.91 -3.56
CA GLY A 30 6.36 20.19 -2.53
C GLY A 30 6.47 19.14 -1.43
N HIS A 31 5.89 17.96 -1.62
CA HIS A 31 6.02 16.85 -0.68
C HIS A 31 7.32 16.07 -0.89
N LYS A 32 7.78 15.38 0.16
CA LYS A 32 8.89 14.43 0.06
C LYS A 32 8.32 13.05 -0.24
N VAL A 33 8.88 12.36 -1.22
CA VAL A 33 8.39 11.05 -1.66
C VAL A 33 9.53 10.03 -1.65
N THR A 34 9.29 8.88 -1.01
CA THR A 34 10.17 7.71 -1.08
C THR A 34 9.39 6.54 -1.65
N VAL A 35 9.88 5.96 -2.75
CA VAL A 35 9.27 4.77 -3.38
C VAL A 35 9.99 3.51 -2.90
N ARG A 36 9.20 2.52 -2.47
CA ARG A 36 9.61 1.15 -2.13
C ARG A 36 8.99 0.21 -3.15
N ASP A 37 9.63 0.09 -4.30
CA ASP A 37 9.27 -0.94 -5.29
C ASP A 37 9.80 -2.28 -4.81
N VAL A 38 8.91 -3.15 -4.34
CA VAL A 38 9.29 -4.42 -3.71
C VAL A 38 9.95 -5.39 -4.69
N TYR A 39 9.68 -5.26 -6.00
CA TYR A 39 10.34 -6.05 -7.04
C TYR A 39 11.72 -5.48 -7.36
N ALA A 40 11.83 -4.16 -7.59
CA ALA A 40 13.11 -3.53 -7.90
C ALA A 40 14.11 -3.58 -6.73
N LEU A 41 13.62 -3.62 -5.48
CA LEU A 41 14.43 -3.84 -4.30
C LEU A 41 14.97 -5.27 -4.18
N GLY A 42 14.45 -6.23 -4.96
CA GLY A 42 14.73 -7.66 -4.77
C GLY A 42 14.28 -8.15 -3.40
N PHE A 43 13.17 -7.63 -2.88
CA PHE A 43 12.70 -7.95 -1.54
C PHE A 43 12.29 -9.43 -1.45
N SER A 44 12.81 -10.18 -0.48
CA SER A 44 12.35 -11.57 -0.29
C SER A 44 10.96 -11.58 0.35
N PRO A 45 9.93 -12.23 -0.21
CA PRO A 45 8.64 -12.31 0.44
C PRO A 45 8.59 -13.33 1.57
N GLU A 46 9.56 -14.23 1.65
CA GLU A 46 9.54 -15.37 2.59
C GLU A 46 9.90 -14.94 4.02
N LEU A 47 8.98 -15.16 4.96
CA LEU A 47 9.25 -15.09 6.39
C LEU A 47 9.78 -16.44 6.90
N THR A 48 11.09 -16.52 7.13
CA THR A 48 11.73 -17.75 7.62
C THR A 48 11.55 -17.96 9.12
N ILE A 49 11.73 -19.20 9.59
CA ILE A 49 11.71 -19.54 11.04
C ILE A 49 12.75 -18.71 11.81
N ALA A 50 13.96 -18.59 11.27
CA ALA A 50 15.05 -17.84 11.90
C ALA A 50 14.71 -16.36 12.03
N GLU A 51 14.16 -15.76 10.97
CA GLU A 51 13.75 -14.36 10.99
C GLU A 51 12.60 -14.10 11.97
N LYS A 52 11.58 -14.97 11.96
CA LYS A 52 10.46 -14.86 12.91
C LYS A 52 10.93 -14.93 14.37
N ALA A 53 11.90 -15.80 14.66
CA ALA A 53 12.50 -15.89 15.99
C ALA A 53 13.31 -14.65 16.35
N ALA A 54 14.08 -14.10 15.40
CA ALA A 54 14.90 -12.91 15.59
C ALA A 54 14.04 -11.66 15.87
N ILE A 55 12.99 -11.43 15.06
CA ILE A 55 12.02 -10.34 15.25
C ILE A 55 11.38 -10.41 16.64
N LYS A 56 10.99 -11.61 17.10
CA LYS A 56 10.40 -11.79 18.44
C LYS A 56 11.35 -11.40 19.58
N CYS A 57 12.65 -11.51 19.37
CA CYS A 57 13.68 -11.12 20.34
C CYS A 57 14.13 -9.65 20.17
N GLY A 58 13.53 -8.89 19.26
CA GLY A 58 13.93 -7.52 18.92
C GLY A 58 15.13 -7.43 17.97
N ASP A 59 15.66 -8.56 17.49
CA ASP A 59 16.76 -8.62 16.52
C ASP A 59 16.22 -8.61 15.08
N VAL A 60 15.57 -7.49 14.72
CA VAL A 60 14.95 -7.32 13.41
C VAL A 60 16.03 -7.22 12.33
N PRO A 61 15.93 -7.91 11.17
CA PRO A 61 16.96 -7.80 10.13
C PRO A 61 17.14 -6.37 9.63
N ILE A 62 18.39 -5.97 9.33
CA ILE A 62 18.71 -4.59 8.91
C ILE A 62 17.91 -4.11 7.69
N ALA A 63 17.60 -5.02 6.76
CA ALA A 63 16.77 -4.70 5.60
C ALA A 63 15.35 -4.30 6.02
N ILE A 64 14.78 -4.98 7.01
CA ILE A 64 13.45 -4.68 7.58
C ILE A 64 13.50 -3.40 8.42
N GLN A 65 14.52 -3.22 9.26
CA GLN A 65 14.69 -1.99 10.05
C GLN A 65 14.75 -0.72 9.17
N ARG A 66 15.36 -0.81 7.99
CA ARG A 66 15.39 0.30 7.02
C ARG A 66 13.99 0.69 6.55
N GLU A 67 13.17 -0.29 6.18
CA GLU A 67 11.77 -0.05 5.81
C GLU A 67 10.98 0.55 6.97
N GLN A 68 11.12 -0.04 8.16
CA GLN A 68 10.47 0.44 9.38
C GLN A 68 10.84 1.90 9.70
N THR A 69 12.11 2.27 9.52
CA THR A 69 12.58 3.65 9.71
C THR A 69 11.91 4.62 8.73
N LEU A 70 11.79 4.24 7.45
CA LEU A 70 11.13 5.06 6.45
C LEU A 70 9.64 5.22 6.77
N ILE A 71 8.97 4.14 7.14
CA ILE A 71 7.55 4.15 7.54
C ILE A 71 7.35 4.99 8.80
N GLN A 72 8.25 4.91 9.79
CA GLN A 72 8.18 5.71 11.01
C GLN A 72 8.20 7.21 10.69
N GLN A 73 9.04 7.63 9.74
CA GLN A 73 9.18 9.02 9.31
C GLN A 73 8.07 9.50 8.35
N ALA A 74 7.25 8.58 7.83
CA ALA A 74 6.18 8.89 6.89
C ALA A 74 4.96 9.49 7.60
N ASP A 75 4.36 10.50 6.99
CA ASP A 75 3.02 10.98 7.34
C ASP A 75 1.94 10.22 6.57
N VAL A 76 2.29 9.74 5.37
CA VAL A 76 1.38 9.06 4.45
C VAL A 76 2.03 7.78 3.92
N LEU A 77 1.30 6.67 3.99
CA LEU A 77 1.61 5.43 3.31
C LEU A 77 0.68 5.26 2.11
N THR A 78 1.25 4.95 0.95
CA THR A 78 0.46 4.65 -0.25
C THR A 78 0.81 3.25 -0.74
N PHE A 79 -0.20 2.40 -0.94
CA PHE A 79 -0.03 1.12 -1.61
C PHE A 79 -0.50 1.23 -3.05
N ILE A 80 0.34 0.84 -4.01
CA ILE A 80 0.00 0.80 -5.44
C ILE A 80 0.29 -0.61 -5.96
N PHE A 81 -0.76 -1.36 -6.31
CA PHE A 81 -0.62 -2.76 -6.73
C PHE A 81 -1.86 -3.28 -7.48
N PRO A 82 -1.71 -4.30 -8.35
CA PRO A 82 -2.83 -5.03 -8.91
C PRO A 82 -3.41 -6.00 -7.88
N ILE A 83 -4.74 -6.10 -7.81
CA ILE A 83 -5.38 -7.12 -6.98
C ILE A 83 -5.18 -8.49 -7.64
N TRP A 84 -4.55 -9.41 -6.92
CA TRP A 84 -4.44 -10.81 -7.30
C TRP A 84 -5.06 -11.67 -6.21
N TRP A 85 -5.96 -12.59 -6.59
CA TRP A 85 -6.71 -13.42 -5.65
C TRP A 85 -7.33 -12.60 -4.50
N THR A 86 -7.97 -11.48 -4.84
CA THR A 86 -8.73 -10.65 -3.88
C THR A 86 -7.85 -9.95 -2.81
N GLY A 87 -6.53 -9.92 -3.00
CA GLY A 87 -5.64 -9.30 -2.02
C GLY A 87 -4.32 -8.81 -2.59
N LEU A 88 -3.35 -8.72 -1.68
CA LEU A 88 -2.00 -8.27 -1.96
C LEU A 88 -1.25 -9.28 -2.85
N PRO A 89 -0.49 -8.85 -3.87
CA PRO A 89 0.51 -9.68 -4.53
C PRO A 89 1.43 -10.34 -3.51
N ALA A 90 1.89 -11.56 -3.77
CA ALA A 90 2.74 -12.31 -2.82
C ALA A 90 3.96 -11.51 -2.34
N MET A 91 4.58 -10.71 -3.22
CA MET A 91 5.68 -9.81 -2.87
C MET A 91 5.28 -8.74 -1.86
N LEU A 92 4.12 -8.13 -2.05
CA LEU A 92 3.59 -7.13 -1.13
C LEU A 92 3.08 -7.76 0.18
N LYS A 93 2.49 -8.95 0.11
CA LYS A 93 2.06 -9.70 1.30
C LYS A 93 3.25 -10.04 2.19
N GLY A 94 4.34 -10.55 1.61
CA GLY A 94 5.57 -10.83 2.34
C GLY A 94 6.22 -9.56 2.90
N TYR A 95 6.18 -8.44 2.15
CA TYR A 95 6.59 -7.14 2.69
C TYR A 95 5.78 -6.75 3.93
N VAL A 96 4.45 -6.84 3.86
CA VAL A 96 3.55 -6.55 5.00
C VAL A 96 3.86 -7.47 6.18
N GLU A 97 3.96 -8.78 5.98
CA GLU A 97 4.22 -9.76 7.05
C GLU A 97 5.56 -9.51 7.77
N ARG A 98 6.59 -9.11 7.04
CA ARG A 98 7.95 -8.94 7.58
C ARG A 98 8.17 -7.54 8.15
N VAL A 99 7.66 -6.50 7.50
CA VAL A 99 7.88 -5.10 7.88
C VAL A 99 6.89 -4.64 8.94
N PHE A 100 5.62 -4.99 8.82
CA PHE A 100 4.59 -4.62 9.80
C PHE A 100 4.52 -5.64 10.95
N SER A 101 5.68 -5.98 11.49
CA SER A 101 5.83 -6.96 12.57
C SER A 101 5.40 -6.41 13.93
N GLU A 102 5.15 -7.33 14.86
CA GLU A 102 4.96 -7.03 16.28
C GLU A 102 6.15 -6.25 16.84
N GLY A 103 5.87 -5.30 17.76
CA GLY A 103 6.85 -4.39 18.34
C GLY A 103 7.17 -3.17 17.46
N PHE A 104 6.69 -3.14 16.22
CA PHE A 104 6.80 -1.99 15.32
C PHE A 104 5.44 -1.48 14.84
N ALA A 105 4.63 -2.34 14.21
CA ALA A 105 3.36 -1.91 13.62
C ALA A 105 2.17 -2.09 14.56
N TYR A 106 2.24 -3.12 15.40
CA TYR A 106 1.28 -3.41 16.45
C TYR A 106 2.02 -4.11 17.61
N GLN A 107 1.37 -4.21 18.77
CA GLN A 107 1.83 -5.06 19.86
C GLN A 107 0.65 -5.60 20.66
N THR A 108 0.85 -6.73 21.32
CA THR A 108 -0.11 -7.24 22.31
C THR A 108 0.28 -6.71 23.69
N ASN A 109 -0.61 -5.99 24.37
CA ASN A 109 -0.34 -5.50 25.72
C ASN A 109 -0.51 -6.59 26.80
N GLU A 110 -0.26 -6.24 28.07
CA GLU A 110 -0.32 -7.19 29.20
C GLU A 110 -1.72 -7.80 29.40
N ASP A 111 -2.77 -7.09 28.98
CA ASP A 111 -4.17 -7.52 29.05
C ASP A 111 -4.58 -8.41 27.86
N GLY A 112 -3.68 -8.63 26.91
CA GLY A 112 -3.94 -9.41 25.69
C GLY A 112 -4.62 -8.61 24.58
N GLU A 113 -4.73 -7.28 24.72
CA GLU A 113 -5.32 -6.42 23.70
C GLU A 113 -4.28 -5.99 22.66
N ILE A 114 -4.74 -5.81 21.41
CA ILE A 114 -3.89 -5.34 20.32
C ILE A 114 -3.81 -3.82 20.35
N GLU A 115 -2.60 -3.29 20.49
CA GLU A 115 -2.31 -1.87 20.35
C GLU A 115 -1.75 -1.55 18.97
N ASN A 116 -2.33 -0.53 18.32
CA ASN A 116 -1.86 -0.06 17.02
C ASN A 116 -0.72 0.96 17.17
N LEU A 117 0.45 0.70 16.58
CA LEU A 117 1.65 1.51 16.81
C LEU A 117 1.94 2.53 15.70
N LEU A 118 1.30 2.41 14.53
CA LEU A 118 1.47 3.34 13.39
C LEU A 118 0.33 4.35 13.28
N ARG A 119 -0.29 4.65 14.43
CA ARG A 119 -1.29 5.70 14.62
C ARG A 119 -0.81 7.06 14.11
N HIS A 120 -1.77 7.87 13.64
CA HIS A 120 -1.58 9.23 13.09
C HIS A 120 -1.04 9.30 11.65
N LYS A 121 -0.87 8.17 10.97
CA LYS A 121 -0.51 8.13 9.55
C LYS A 121 -1.76 8.01 8.69
N LYS A 122 -1.73 8.63 7.51
CA LYS A 122 -2.77 8.45 6.48
C LYS A 122 -2.39 7.30 5.55
N GLY A 123 -3.38 6.54 5.11
CA GLY A 123 -3.26 5.45 4.15
C GLY A 123 -4.00 5.77 2.85
N VAL A 124 -3.34 5.58 1.72
CA VAL A 124 -3.98 5.63 0.40
C VAL A 124 -3.75 4.31 -0.31
N ILE A 125 -4.77 3.79 -0.96
CA ILE A 125 -4.68 2.53 -1.70
C ILE A 125 -5.07 2.79 -3.15
N ILE A 126 -4.21 2.43 -4.10
CA ILE A 126 -4.47 2.52 -5.53
C ILE A 126 -4.35 1.10 -6.09
N ASN A 127 -5.47 0.57 -6.55
CA ASN A 127 -5.55 -0.78 -7.06
C ASN A 127 -6.11 -0.85 -8.47
N THR A 128 -5.61 -1.84 -9.20
CA THR A 128 -6.16 -2.24 -10.47
C THR A 128 -6.70 -3.67 -10.41
N HIS A 129 -7.74 -3.97 -11.19
CA HIS A 129 -8.36 -5.28 -11.28
C HIS A 129 -8.78 -5.58 -12.72
N ASP A 130 -8.57 -6.82 -13.19
CA ASP A 130 -8.92 -7.21 -14.56
C ASP A 130 -10.41 -7.52 -14.74
N ALA A 131 -11.07 -8.09 -13.72
CA ALA A 131 -12.50 -8.40 -13.83
C ALA A 131 -13.32 -7.16 -14.21
N PRO A 132 -14.32 -7.35 -15.09
CA PRO A 132 -15.18 -6.27 -15.54
C PRO A 132 -15.92 -5.59 -14.39
N ARG A 133 -16.18 -4.29 -14.53
CA ARG A 133 -16.98 -3.54 -13.57
C ARG A 133 -18.34 -4.19 -13.28
N THR A 134 -19.00 -4.73 -14.32
CA THR A 134 -20.28 -5.44 -14.19
C THR A 134 -20.19 -6.68 -13.27
N PHE A 135 -19.05 -7.37 -13.27
CA PHE A 135 -18.81 -8.49 -12.35
C PHE A 135 -18.67 -7.99 -10.90
N LEU A 136 -17.92 -6.90 -10.67
CA LEU A 136 -17.76 -6.31 -9.34
C LEU A 136 -19.08 -5.76 -8.78
N ASP A 137 -19.88 -5.10 -9.62
CA ASP A 137 -21.17 -4.51 -9.26
C ASP A 137 -22.20 -5.58 -8.88
N SER A 138 -22.16 -6.74 -9.56
CA SER A 138 -23.06 -7.87 -9.29
C SER A 138 -22.62 -8.77 -8.14
N ASN A 139 -21.32 -8.78 -7.78
CA ASN A 139 -20.75 -9.64 -6.74
C ASN A 139 -20.29 -8.83 -5.54
N LYS A 140 -21.24 -8.42 -4.69
CA LYS A 140 -20.99 -7.56 -3.51
C LYS A 140 -19.95 -8.11 -2.54
N VAL A 141 -19.92 -9.43 -2.33
CA VAL A 141 -18.92 -10.08 -1.45
C VAL A 141 -17.53 -9.93 -2.05
N PHE A 142 -17.41 -10.13 -3.36
CA PHE A 142 -16.15 -9.97 -4.07
C PHE A 142 -15.70 -8.50 -4.03
N SER A 143 -16.58 -7.54 -4.27
CA SER A 143 -16.20 -6.12 -4.22
C SER A 143 -15.82 -5.66 -2.82
N SER A 144 -16.50 -6.12 -1.75
CA SER A 144 -16.17 -5.74 -0.37
C SER A 144 -14.90 -6.38 0.16
N SER A 145 -14.54 -7.57 -0.33
CA SER A 145 -13.41 -8.33 0.20
C SER A 145 -12.05 -7.64 0.03
N HIS A 146 -11.85 -6.84 -1.03
CA HIS A 146 -10.63 -6.06 -1.20
C HIS A 146 -10.43 -5.00 -0.12
N HIS A 147 -11.53 -4.37 0.33
CA HIS A 147 -11.49 -3.41 1.43
C HIS A 147 -11.13 -4.10 2.74
N MET A 148 -11.72 -5.28 3.00
CA MET A 148 -11.37 -6.05 4.18
C MET A 148 -9.88 -6.38 4.20
N THR A 149 -9.33 -6.95 3.13
CA THR A 149 -7.94 -7.47 3.13
C THR A 149 -6.87 -6.40 3.27
N THR A 150 -7.18 -5.12 3.10
CA THR A 150 -6.16 -4.06 3.11
C THR A 150 -6.54 -2.84 3.92
N ASP A 151 -7.70 -2.23 3.70
CA ASP A 151 -8.17 -1.08 4.49
C ASP A 151 -8.35 -1.51 5.95
N THR A 152 -9.06 -2.63 6.19
CA THR A 152 -9.34 -3.12 7.54
C THR A 152 -8.19 -3.92 8.13
N GLU A 153 -7.85 -5.04 7.50
CA GLU A 153 -6.94 -6.04 8.08
C GLU A 153 -5.46 -5.62 8.05
N VAL A 154 -5.11 -4.60 7.26
CA VAL A 154 -3.73 -4.06 7.24
C VAL A 154 -3.70 -2.66 7.83
N PHE A 155 -4.33 -1.66 7.21
CA PHE A 155 -4.19 -0.26 7.63
C PHE A 155 -4.85 0.01 8.98
N ASN A 156 -6.14 -0.29 9.13
CA ASN A 156 -6.82 -0.07 10.42
C ASN A 156 -6.18 -0.92 11.53
N PHE A 157 -5.78 -2.16 11.24
CA PHE A 157 -5.12 -3.05 12.20
C PHE A 157 -3.79 -2.49 12.76
N ILE A 158 -3.05 -1.68 11.99
CA ILE A 158 -1.81 -1.04 12.46
C ILE A 158 -2.01 0.44 12.83
N GLY A 159 -3.23 0.96 12.74
CA GLY A 159 -3.59 2.33 13.12
C GLY A 159 -3.34 3.38 12.03
N VAL A 160 -3.01 2.95 10.81
CA VAL A 160 -2.96 3.82 9.64
C VAL A 160 -4.39 4.10 9.20
N GLN A 161 -4.79 5.37 9.12
CA GLN A 161 -6.14 5.76 8.73
C GLN A 161 -6.28 5.70 7.20
N PRO A 162 -7.02 4.76 6.60
CA PRO A 162 -7.32 4.80 5.17
C PRO A 162 -8.15 6.05 4.87
N VAL A 163 -7.58 6.97 4.10
CA VAL A 163 -8.26 8.22 3.70
C VAL A 163 -8.82 8.16 2.30
N GLU A 164 -8.30 7.26 1.45
CA GLU A 164 -8.81 7.09 0.09
C GLU A 164 -8.43 5.73 -0.50
N ARG A 165 -9.31 5.23 -1.37
CA ARG A 165 -9.05 4.10 -2.26
C ARG A 165 -9.48 4.42 -3.69
N LEU A 166 -8.54 4.35 -4.61
CA LEU A 166 -8.80 4.32 -6.04
C LEU A 166 -8.79 2.86 -6.51
N LEU A 167 -9.91 2.38 -7.05
CA LEU A 167 -10.06 1.01 -7.58
C LEU A 167 -10.47 1.06 -9.04
N PHE A 168 -9.54 0.71 -9.93
CA PHE A 168 -9.76 0.70 -11.37
C PHE A 168 -9.98 -0.74 -11.86
N SER A 169 -11.11 -1.00 -12.53
CA SER A 169 -11.53 -2.34 -12.99
C SER A 169 -11.50 -2.48 -14.51
N SER A 170 -11.60 -3.69 -15.06
CA SER A 170 -11.62 -3.94 -16.51
C SER A 170 -10.28 -3.63 -17.22
N MET A 171 -9.14 -3.80 -16.53
CA MET A 171 -7.83 -3.39 -17.09
C MET A 171 -7.41 -4.17 -18.33
N GLU A 172 -7.74 -5.45 -18.45
CA GLU A 172 -7.45 -6.25 -19.65
C GLU A 172 -8.07 -5.67 -20.93
N GLN A 173 -9.18 -4.95 -20.80
CA GLN A 173 -9.97 -4.40 -21.92
C GLN A 173 -10.01 -2.87 -21.92
N ALA A 174 -9.14 -2.22 -21.15
CA ALA A 174 -9.16 -0.77 -20.98
C ALA A 174 -8.83 -0.04 -22.29
N SER A 175 -9.73 0.86 -22.71
CA SER A 175 -9.49 1.75 -23.84
C SER A 175 -8.51 2.88 -23.46
N ALA A 176 -7.92 3.52 -24.45
CA ALA A 176 -7.05 4.68 -24.23
C ALA A 176 -7.80 5.83 -23.50
N ASP A 177 -9.07 6.06 -23.85
CA ASP A 177 -9.91 7.07 -23.21
C ASP A 177 -10.13 6.74 -21.73
N TYR A 178 -10.41 5.47 -21.41
CA TYR A 178 -10.59 5.04 -20.02
C TYR A 178 -9.29 5.15 -19.22
N ILE A 179 -8.15 4.80 -19.82
CA ILE A 179 -6.83 5.03 -19.19
C ILE A 179 -6.63 6.54 -18.92
N HIS A 180 -7.02 7.41 -19.85
CA HIS A 180 -6.92 8.85 -19.64
C HIS A 180 -7.79 9.34 -18.47
N GLU A 181 -9.01 8.82 -18.34
CA GLU A 181 -9.90 9.10 -17.20
C GLU A 181 -9.29 8.64 -15.88
N ILE A 182 -8.74 7.43 -15.83
CA ILE A 182 -8.05 6.87 -14.65
C ILE A 182 -6.90 7.79 -14.20
N LEU A 183 -6.06 8.23 -15.14
CA LEU A 183 -4.94 9.11 -14.83
C LEU A 183 -5.42 10.48 -14.35
N LYS A 184 -6.48 11.01 -14.96
CA LYS A 184 -7.07 12.27 -14.52
C LYS A 184 -7.63 12.17 -13.10
N GLU A 185 -8.46 11.17 -12.83
CA GLU A 185 -9.05 10.92 -11.51
C GLU A 185 -7.96 10.75 -10.44
N THR A 186 -6.91 9.98 -10.75
CA THR A 186 -5.77 9.77 -9.85
C THR A 186 -5.08 11.08 -9.49
N LYS A 187 -4.78 11.91 -10.49
CA LYS A 187 -4.13 13.20 -10.26
C LYS A 187 -4.99 14.12 -9.41
N GLU A 188 -6.26 14.29 -9.78
CA GLU A 188 -7.20 15.20 -9.10
C GLU A 188 -7.39 14.77 -7.63
N THR A 189 -7.49 13.47 -7.39
CA THR A 189 -7.61 12.90 -6.05
C THR A 189 -6.36 13.16 -5.20
N VAL A 190 -5.18 12.92 -5.76
CA VAL A 190 -3.90 13.17 -5.06
C VAL A 190 -3.74 14.65 -4.73
N ASP A 191 -4.07 15.55 -5.67
CA ASP A 191 -4.03 17.00 -5.45
C ASP A 191 -5.01 17.45 -4.36
N GLN A 192 -6.21 16.88 -4.33
CA GLN A 192 -7.21 17.21 -3.32
C GLN A 192 -6.81 16.73 -1.92
N LEU A 193 -6.26 15.52 -1.81
CA LEU A 193 -5.82 14.94 -0.53
C LEU A 193 -4.55 15.61 0.00
N PHE A 194 -3.64 15.96 -0.90
CA PHE A 194 -2.31 16.47 -0.61
C PHE A 194 -2.01 17.71 -1.47
N PRO A 195 -2.67 18.85 -1.17
CA PRO A 195 -2.44 20.09 -1.91
C PRO A 195 -1.03 20.64 -1.65
N PRO A 196 -0.55 21.60 -2.47
CA PRO A 196 0.77 22.20 -2.33
C PRO A 196 1.13 22.56 -0.88
N ALA A 197 2.31 22.14 -0.44
CA ALA A 197 2.85 22.47 0.87
C ALA A 197 2.98 24.00 0.98
N VAL A 198 2.29 24.57 1.99
CA VAL A 198 2.37 25.98 2.37
C VAL A 198 3.69 26.27 3.10
#